data_AF-A0A8J9UJB7-F1
#
_entry.id   AF-A0A8J9UJB7-F1
#
_cell.length_a   1.000
_cell.length_b   1.000
_cell.length_c   1.000
_cell.angle_alpha   90.00
_cell.angle_beta   90.00
_cell.angle_gamma   90.00
#
_symmetry.space_group_name_H-M   'P 1'
#
loop_
_entity.id
_entity.type
_entity.pdbx_description
1 polymer ?
#
loop_
_entity_poly.entity_id
_entity_poly.type
_entity_poly.pdbx_seq_one_letter_code
_entity_poly.pdbx_strand_id
1 'polypeptide(L)'
;MHGYIAQLVIGFTLAWTGPIIPKLQDPIETPLSVQLSDTQLSLVASIFYVGALPGPYIMGWLSNVKGRKPCIIIAGVVSTTAYLILAFSNNLAMIYCGRLLIGLGLGCVGVMNFVYIGEIASTNIRGILLTIIGIFQTAGAILAYASGLFLSYVGVTSVGFFLAFIFTIFALFLPESPMFYVLKGEDASVRKVLEDLGRPNDIDEMITSKKEFINSTAKKDWKELFTDADNRKSLTILIVGNIFLQCLGIIPSALIGEMFKTNVRSKGSAVAITSSWVFGFLVTTAFGSLIDIIGAHVLFWFFSCSSALAVIFTHIYIPETKGKSLLEIQTFKT
;
A
#
# COMPACT_ATOMS: atom_id res chain seq x y z
N MET A 1 -7.48 13.83 9.38
CA MET A 1 -7.13 12.66 10.23
C MET A 1 -7.69 11.34 9.68
N HIS A 2 -8.95 11.28 9.26
CA HIS A 2 -9.65 10.05 8.85
C HIS A 2 -8.99 9.22 7.72
N GLY A 3 -8.46 9.85 6.65
CA GLY A 3 -7.78 9.14 5.55
C GLY A 3 -6.46 8.46 5.94
N TYR A 4 -5.88 8.81 7.09
CA TYR A 4 -4.61 8.21 7.56
C TYR A 4 -4.81 6.88 8.28
N ILE A 5 -6.01 6.62 8.83
CA ILE A 5 -6.35 5.32 9.42
C ILE A 5 -6.34 4.23 8.34
N ALA A 6 -6.77 4.56 7.12
CA ALA A 6 -6.65 3.69 5.96
C ALA A 6 -5.19 3.24 5.74
N GLN A 7 -4.22 4.14 5.92
CA GLN A 7 -2.81 3.84 5.70
C GLN A 7 -2.23 2.97 6.82
N LEU A 8 -2.72 3.08 8.05
CA LEU A 8 -2.41 2.11 9.11
C LEU A 8 -2.84 0.70 8.70
N VAL A 9 -4.05 0.54 8.16
CA VAL A 9 -4.57 -0.77 7.69
C VAL A 9 -3.70 -1.31 6.55
N ILE A 10 -3.34 -0.48 5.57
CA ILE A 10 -2.46 -0.86 4.46
C ILE A 10 -1.09 -1.33 5.00
N GLY A 11 -0.48 -0.54 5.88
CA GLY A 11 0.80 -0.87 6.49
C GLY A 11 0.78 -2.19 7.25
N PHE A 12 -0.25 -2.38 8.08
CA PHE A 12 -0.45 -3.62 8.83
C PHE A 12 -0.62 -4.82 7.90
N THR A 13 -1.42 -4.69 6.85
CA THR A 13 -1.69 -5.76 5.87
C THR A 13 -0.43 -6.20 5.12
N LEU A 14 0.40 -5.25 4.70
CA LEU A 14 1.64 -5.52 3.99
C LEU A 14 2.68 -6.22 4.88
N ALA A 15 2.75 -5.84 6.15
CA ALA A 15 3.66 -6.43 7.11
C ALA A 15 3.16 -7.76 7.71
N TRP A 16 1.87 -8.08 7.58
CA TRP A 16 1.21 -9.22 8.22
C TRP A 16 1.88 -10.57 7.91
N THR A 17 2.39 -10.77 6.70
CA THR A 17 3.06 -12.04 6.31
C THR A 17 4.34 -12.29 7.10
N GLY A 18 5.08 -11.24 7.44
CA GLY A 18 6.36 -11.32 8.14
C GLY A 18 6.29 -12.11 9.45
N PRO A 19 5.48 -11.71 10.45
CA PRO A 19 5.36 -12.44 11.71
C PRO A 19 4.47 -13.69 11.62
N ILE A 20 3.62 -13.84 10.60
CA ILE A 20 2.64 -14.93 10.53
C ILE A 20 3.18 -16.18 9.85
N ILE A 21 4.03 -16.08 8.82
CA ILE A 21 4.60 -17.26 8.15
C ILE A 21 5.26 -18.24 9.15
N PRO A 22 6.09 -17.78 10.12
CA PRO A 22 6.65 -18.67 11.13
C PRO A 22 5.59 -19.32 12.02
N LYS A 23 4.53 -18.58 12.37
CA LYS A 23 3.43 -19.09 13.20
C LYS A 23 2.58 -20.14 12.48
N LEU A 24 2.51 -20.06 11.15
CA LEU A 24 1.86 -21.08 10.32
C LEU A 24 2.72 -22.35 10.19
N GLN A 25 4.04 -22.24 10.34
CA GLN A 25 4.98 -23.36 10.37
C GLN A 25 5.03 -24.03 11.75
N ASP A 26 4.80 -23.28 12.83
CA ASP A 26 4.79 -23.79 14.20
C ASP A 26 3.56 -24.69 14.45
N PRO A 27 3.75 -25.98 14.79
CA PRO A 27 2.65 -26.92 15.04
C PRO A 27 1.75 -26.55 16.24
N ILE A 28 2.22 -25.70 17.15
CA ILE A 28 1.49 -25.32 18.37
C ILE A 28 0.67 -24.04 18.15
N GLU A 29 1.21 -23.08 17.40
CA GLU A 29 0.55 -21.79 17.15
C GLU A 29 -0.32 -21.78 15.89
N THR A 30 -0.15 -22.74 14.98
CA THR A 30 -0.88 -22.78 13.72
C THR A 30 -2.36 -23.12 13.93
N PRO A 31 -3.29 -22.42 13.26
CA PRO A 31 -4.72 -22.77 13.28
C PRO A 31 -5.05 -23.97 12.35
N LEU A 32 -4.05 -24.53 11.66
CA LEU A 32 -4.23 -25.58 10.66
C LEU A 32 -3.87 -26.95 11.23
N SER A 33 -4.62 -27.99 10.84
CA SER A 33 -4.33 -29.37 11.23
C SER A 33 -3.19 -30.03 10.45
N VAL A 34 -2.62 -29.34 9.45
CA VAL A 34 -1.60 -29.88 8.53
C VAL A 34 -0.43 -28.90 8.40
N GLN A 35 0.80 -29.41 8.44
CA GLN A 35 2.00 -28.63 8.14
C GLN A 35 2.02 -28.22 6.66
N LEU A 36 2.24 -26.94 6.41
CA LEU A 36 2.25 -26.39 5.06
C LEU A 36 3.61 -26.60 4.38
N SER A 37 3.58 -26.85 3.07
CA SER A 37 4.80 -26.84 2.27
C SER A 37 5.30 -25.42 2.02
N ASP A 38 6.59 -25.27 1.73
CA ASP A 38 7.19 -23.97 1.41
C ASP A 38 6.50 -23.27 0.23
N THR A 39 6.04 -24.05 -0.76
CA THR A 39 5.27 -23.55 -1.89
C THR A 39 3.91 -23.00 -1.45
N GLN A 40 3.23 -23.68 -0.53
CA GLN A 40 1.94 -23.22 0.00
C GLN A 40 2.08 -21.93 0.81
N LEU A 41 3.12 -21.81 1.64
CA LEU A 41 3.44 -20.60 2.41
C LEU A 41 3.80 -19.42 1.50
N SER A 42 4.61 -19.67 0.47
CA SER A 42 4.93 -18.68 -0.55
C SER A 42 3.67 -18.19 -1.27
N LEU A 43 2.71 -19.09 -1.51
CA LEU A 43 1.42 -18.74 -2.10
C LEU A 43 0.54 -17.92 -1.13
N VAL A 44 0.53 -18.24 0.18
CA VAL A 44 -0.14 -17.41 1.21
C VAL A 44 0.42 -15.98 1.18
N ALA A 45 1.74 -15.86 1.04
CA ALA A 45 2.41 -14.58 1.00
C ALA A 45 2.05 -13.78 -0.26
N SER A 46 1.98 -14.42 -1.43
CA SER A 46 1.90 -13.75 -2.74
C SER A 46 0.48 -13.60 -3.32
N ILE A 47 -0.48 -14.46 -2.97
CA ILE A 47 -1.84 -14.45 -3.56
C ILE A 47 -2.59 -13.13 -3.31
N PHE A 48 -2.21 -12.36 -2.29
CA PHE A 48 -2.79 -11.05 -2.05
C PHE A 48 -2.50 -10.06 -3.19
N TYR A 49 -1.34 -10.16 -3.87
CA TYR A 49 -1.02 -9.30 -5.01
C TYR A 49 -1.99 -9.55 -6.17
N VAL A 50 -2.37 -10.81 -6.39
CA VAL A 50 -3.38 -11.19 -7.38
C VAL A 50 -4.73 -10.56 -7.04
N GLY A 51 -5.11 -10.60 -5.76
CA GLY A 51 -6.32 -9.94 -5.27
C GLY A 51 -6.32 -8.42 -5.47
N ALA A 52 -5.15 -7.77 -5.41
CA ALA A 52 -5.02 -6.32 -5.55
C ALA A 52 -5.15 -5.82 -7.00
N LEU A 53 -4.86 -6.66 -8.01
CA LEU A 53 -4.92 -6.30 -9.43
C LEU A 53 -6.26 -5.68 -9.89
N PRO A 54 -7.44 -6.27 -9.60
CA PRO A 54 -8.72 -5.71 -10.05
C PRO A 54 -9.11 -4.40 -9.35
N GLY A 55 -8.58 -4.12 -8.15
CA GLY A 55 -9.01 -3.01 -7.29
C GLY A 55 -8.97 -1.63 -7.98
N PRO A 56 -7.82 -1.20 -8.54
CA PRO A 56 -7.69 0.08 -9.23
C PRO A 56 -8.70 0.28 -10.37
N TYR A 57 -8.95 -0.76 -11.18
CA TYR A 57 -9.83 -0.67 -12.34
C TYR A 57 -11.30 -0.58 -11.95
N ILE A 58 -11.73 -1.40 -10.99
CA ILE A 58 -13.10 -1.39 -10.46
C ILE A 58 -13.38 -0.03 -9.79
N MET A 59 -12.46 0.43 -8.94
CA MET A 59 -12.66 1.65 -8.18
C MET A 59 -12.49 2.92 -9.02
N GLY A 60 -11.66 2.90 -10.07
CA GLY A 60 -11.54 4.03 -11.00
C GLY A 60 -12.85 4.31 -11.75
N TRP A 61 -13.56 3.27 -12.17
CA TRP A 61 -14.90 3.44 -12.74
C TRP A 61 -15.94 3.83 -11.68
N LEU A 62 -15.94 3.14 -10.53
CA LEU A 62 -16.93 3.36 -9.48
C LEU A 62 -16.83 4.75 -8.84
N SER A 63 -15.63 5.29 -8.68
CA SER A 63 -15.39 6.60 -8.06
C SER A 63 -15.94 7.77 -8.88
N ASN A 64 -15.96 7.62 -10.21
CA ASN A 64 -16.53 8.59 -11.13
C ASN A 64 -18.06 8.58 -11.10
N VAL A 65 -18.68 7.42 -10.86
CA VAL A 65 -20.15 7.28 -10.86
C VAL A 65 -20.74 7.57 -9.47
N LYS A 66 -20.21 6.94 -8.43
CA LYS A 66 -20.78 6.99 -7.06
C LYS A 66 -20.08 7.96 -6.11
N GLY A 67 -18.91 8.47 -6.49
CA GLY A 67 -18.09 9.30 -5.60
C GLY A 67 -17.01 8.48 -4.89
N ARG A 68 -16.11 9.19 -4.21
CA ARG A 68 -14.91 8.61 -3.62
C ARG A 68 -15.24 7.99 -2.26
N LYS A 69 -16.13 8.62 -1.48
CA LYS A 69 -16.53 8.13 -0.15
C LYS A 69 -17.14 6.72 -0.20
N PRO A 70 -18.15 6.39 -1.05
CA PRO A 70 -18.68 5.04 -1.13
C PRO A 70 -17.64 3.98 -1.49
N CYS A 71 -16.67 4.32 -2.36
CA CYS A 71 -15.58 3.43 -2.72
C CYS A 71 -14.69 3.10 -1.51
N ILE A 72 -14.33 4.11 -0.71
CA ILE A 72 -13.53 3.92 0.52
C ILE A 72 -14.30 3.05 1.53
N ILE A 73 -15.61 3.26 1.70
CA ILE A 73 -16.45 2.44 2.59
C ILE A 73 -16.51 0.99 2.12
N ILE A 74 -16.80 0.75 0.84
CA ILE A 74 -16.83 -0.62 0.27
C ILE A 74 -15.50 -1.33 0.50
N ALA A 75 -14.39 -0.63 0.26
CA ALA A 75 -13.07 -1.19 0.44
C ALA A 75 -12.74 -1.50 1.92
N GLY A 76 -13.23 -0.69 2.86
CA GLY A 76 -13.17 -0.96 4.30
C GLY A 76 -13.98 -2.18 4.71
N VAL A 77 -15.21 -2.33 4.19
CA VAL A 77 -16.07 -3.49 4.45
C VAL A 77 -15.43 -4.77 3.91
N VAL A 78 -14.89 -4.74 2.69
CA VAL A 78 -14.17 -5.88 2.09
C VAL A 78 -12.96 -6.26 2.95
N SER A 79 -12.17 -5.28 3.38
CA SER A 79 -11.00 -5.51 4.24
C SER A 79 -11.37 -6.10 5.60
N THR A 80 -12.43 -5.58 6.23
CA THR A 80 -12.94 -6.07 7.52
C THR A 80 -13.44 -7.50 7.41
N THR A 81 -14.20 -7.81 6.35
CA THR A 81 -14.70 -9.16 6.07
C THR A 81 -13.55 -10.14 5.82
N ALA A 82 -12.51 -9.71 5.09
CA ALA A 82 -11.34 -10.52 4.85
C ALA A 82 -10.59 -10.88 6.14
N TYR A 83 -10.39 -9.91 7.04
CA TYR A 83 -9.78 -10.18 8.34
C TYR A 83 -10.64 -11.08 9.23
N LEU A 84 -11.97 -10.97 9.15
CA LEU A 84 -12.88 -11.86 9.85
C LEU A 84 -12.71 -13.31 9.37
N ILE A 85 -12.62 -13.53 8.05
CA ILE A 85 -12.36 -14.86 7.47
C ILE A 85 -11.01 -15.41 7.94
N LEU A 86 -9.97 -14.56 7.98
CA LEU A 86 -8.64 -14.95 8.46
C LEU A 86 -8.61 -15.25 9.97
N ALA A 87 -9.40 -14.55 10.79
CA ALA A 87 -9.49 -14.82 12.22
C ALA A 87 -10.10 -16.19 12.54
N PHE A 88 -11.05 -16.65 11.72
CA PHE A 88 -11.73 -17.94 11.85
C PHE A 88 -11.21 -19.03 10.91
N SER A 89 -10.05 -18.83 10.28
CA SER A 89 -9.55 -19.77 9.28
C SER A 89 -9.09 -21.09 9.91
N ASN A 90 -9.76 -22.19 9.57
CA ASN A 90 -9.40 -23.55 10.02
C ASN A 90 -8.81 -24.41 8.89
N ASN A 91 -8.75 -23.88 7.67
CA ASN A 91 -8.22 -24.58 6.51
C ASN A 91 -7.44 -23.62 5.61
N LEU A 92 -6.58 -24.18 4.75
CA LEU A 92 -5.73 -23.41 3.85
C LEU A 92 -6.54 -22.60 2.82
N ALA A 93 -7.69 -23.11 2.38
CA ALA A 93 -8.56 -22.44 1.42
C ALA A 93 -9.13 -21.12 1.99
N MET A 94 -9.55 -21.09 3.25
CA MET A 94 -10.02 -19.89 3.94
C MET A 94 -8.91 -18.84 4.04
N ILE A 95 -7.66 -19.28 4.29
CA ILE A 95 -6.50 -18.37 4.28
C ILE A 95 -6.32 -17.78 2.88
N TYR A 96 -6.34 -18.59 1.82
CA TYR A 96 -6.23 -18.09 0.45
C TYR A 96 -7.36 -17.15 0.05
N CYS A 97 -8.61 -17.47 0.38
CA CYS A 97 -9.76 -16.60 0.14
C CYS A 97 -9.63 -15.28 0.92
N GLY A 98 -9.27 -15.34 2.20
CA GLY A 98 -9.04 -14.15 3.01
C GLY A 98 -7.91 -13.28 2.48
N ARG A 99 -6.80 -13.89 2.02
CA ARG A 99 -5.66 -13.17 1.42
C ARG A 99 -6.01 -12.54 0.07
N LEU A 100 -6.84 -13.19 -0.74
CA LEU A 100 -7.32 -12.64 -2.01
C LEU A 100 -8.26 -11.45 -1.76
N LEU A 101 -9.20 -11.58 -0.82
CA LEU A 101 -10.16 -10.52 -0.46
C LEU A 101 -9.47 -9.31 0.18
N ILE A 102 -8.51 -9.52 1.08
CA ILE A 102 -7.77 -8.40 1.67
C ILE A 102 -6.89 -7.70 0.62
N GLY A 103 -6.35 -8.45 -0.35
CA GLY A 103 -5.68 -7.89 -1.52
C GLY A 103 -6.58 -6.96 -2.32
N LEU A 104 -7.81 -7.40 -2.61
CA LEU A 104 -8.83 -6.58 -3.28
C LEU A 104 -9.14 -5.31 -2.48
N GLY A 105 -9.38 -5.44 -1.17
CA GLY A 105 -9.59 -4.32 -0.26
C GLY A 105 -8.45 -3.31 -0.30
N LEU A 106 -7.21 -3.78 -0.22
CA LEU A 106 -6.00 -2.95 -0.27
C LEU A 106 -5.84 -2.22 -1.61
N GLY A 107 -6.04 -2.92 -2.74
CA GLY A 107 -5.99 -2.31 -4.07
C GLY A 107 -7.05 -1.22 -4.25
N CYS A 108 -8.23 -1.42 -3.67
CA CYS A 108 -9.32 -0.44 -3.68
C CYS A 108 -9.02 0.77 -2.77
N VAL A 109 -8.67 0.54 -1.50
CA VAL A 109 -8.36 1.61 -0.54
C VAL A 109 -7.14 2.41 -0.99
N GLY A 110 -6.08 1.74 -1.44
CA GLY A 110 -4.82 2.39 -1.81
C GLY A 110 -5.03 3.48 -2.85
N VAL A 111 -5.63 3.15 -3.99
CA VAL A 111 -5.86 4.10 -5.08
C VAL A 111 -6.83 5.21 -4.66
N MET A 112 -7.96 4.84 -4.05
CA MET A 112 -8.99 5.81 -3.68
C MET A 112 -8.52 6.79 -2.61
N ASN A 113 -7.72 6.33 -1.65
CA ASN A 113 -7.21 7.19 -0.59
C ASN A 113 -6.21 8.23 -1.12
N PHE A 114 -5.33 7.84 -2.06
CA PHE A 114 -4.42 8.81 -2.72
C PHE A 114 -5.19 9.86 -3.52
N VAL A 115 -6.21 9.44 -4.28
CA VAL A 115 -7.06 10.35 -5.06
C VAL A 115 -7.83 11.28 -4.14
N TYR A 116 -8.50 10.73 -3.12
CA TYR A 116 -9.30 11.50 -2.17
C TYR A 116 -8.46 12.54 -1.40
N ILE A 117 -7.29 12.15 -0.89
CA ILE A 117 -6.37 13.08 -0.21
C ILE A 117 -5.88 14.13 -1.21
N GLY A 118 -5.56 13.75 -2.45
CA GLY A 118 -5.12 14.67 -3.49
C GLY A 118 -6.18 15.70 -3.91
N GLU A 119 -7.45 15.32 -3.91
CA GLU A 119 -8.58 16.19 -4.26
C GLU A 119 -8.94 17.17 -3.13
N ILE A 120 -8.67 16.79 -1.87
CA ILE A 120 -8.97 17.62 -0.69
C ILE A 120 -7.78 18.50 -0.28
N ALA A 121 -6.55 18.01 -0.47
CA ALA A 121 -5.32 18.72 -0.14
C ALA A 121 -5.18 20.01 -0.97
N SER A 122 -4.84 21.12 -0.32
CA SER A 122 -4.39 22.32 -1.04
C SER A 122 -2.99 22.11 -1.62
N THR A 123 -2.74 22.76 -2.77
CA THR A 123 -1.53 22.60 -3.57
C THR A 123 -0.25 22.84 -2.77
N ASN A 124 -0.29 23.77 -1.81
CA ASN A 124 0.85 24.18 -1.00
C ASN A 124 1.27 23.17 0.10
N ILE A 125 0.36 22.33 0.59
CA ILE A 125 0.65 21.35 1.66
C ILE A 125 0.57 19.90 1.19
N ARG A 126 0.28 19.68 -0.10
CA ARG A 126 0.08 18.35 -0.69
C ARG A 126 1.29 17.43 -0.46
N GLY A 127 2.51 17.95 -0.60
CA GLY A 127 3.73 17.18 -0.32
C GLY A 127 3.81 16.67 1.12
N ILE A 128 3.48 17.52 2.10
CA ILE A 128 3.47 17.15 3.53
C ILE A 128 2.36 16.13 3.82
N LEU A 129 1.17 16.31 3.25
CA LEU A 129 0.06 15.36 3.45
C LEU A 129 0.40 13.97 2.88
N LEU A 130 1.15 13.92 1.77
CA LEU A 130 1.64 12.68 1.17
C LEU A 130 2.76 12.02 1.98
N THR A 131 3.63 12.78 2.66
CA THR A 131 4.65 12.16 3.54
C THR A 131 4.02 11.57 4.81
N ILE A 132 2.98 12.20 5.35
CA ILE A 132 2.23 11.67 6.50
C ILE A 132 1.60 10.30 6.16
N ILE A 133 1.16 10.07 4.92
CA ILE A 133 0.68 8.74 4.47
C ILE A 133 1.72 7.66 4.76
N GLY A 134 2.98 7.91 4.40
CA GLY A 134 4.08 6.98 4.61
C GLY A 134 4.29 6.67 6.08
N ILE A 135 4.28 7.69 6.95
CA ILE A 135 4.46 7.52 8.41
C ILE A 135 3.38 6.61 9.00
N PHE A 136 2.11 6.82 8.63
CA PHE A 136 1.00 5.98 9.12
C PHE A 136 1.09 4.55 8.56
N GLN A 137 1.55 4.37 7.33
CA GLN A 137 1.83 3.05 6.78
C GLN A 137 2.94 2.33 7.56
N THR A 138 4.02 3.04 7.91
CA THR A 138 5.09 2.51 8.76
C THR A 138 4.58 2.11 10.14
N ALA A 139 3.78 2.96 10.77
CA ALA A 139 3.21 2.68 12.07
C ALA A 139 2.33 1.42 12.04
N GLY A 140 1.55 1.22 10.97
CA GLY A 140 0.76 0.02 10.75
C GLY A 140 1.63 -1.23 10.61
N ALA A 141 2.74 -1.14 9.86
CA ALA A 141 3.69 -2.23 9.72
C ALA A 141 4.34 -2.61 11.05
N ILE A 142 4.76 -1.62 11.85
CA ILE A 142 5.31 -1.84 13.19
C ILE A 142 4.27 -2.52 14.08
N LEU A 143 3.01 -2.11 14.01
CA LEU A 143 1.92 -2.73 14.78
C LEU A 143 1.73 -4.21 14.42
N ALA A 144 1.87 -4.59 13.15
CA ALA A 144 1.81 -6.01 12.73
C ALA A 144 2.96 -6.83 13.33
N TYR A 145 4.21 -6.32 13.27
CA TYR A 145 5.35 -7.02 13.86
C TYR A 145 5.34 -7.04 15.39
N ALA A 146 4.81 -6.00 16.02
CA ALA A 146 4.64 -5.93 17.47
C ALA A 146 3.56 -6.89 17.95
N SER A 147 2.39 -6.91 17.31
CA SER A 147 1.33 -7.88 17.62
C SER A 147 1.82 -9.31 17.39
N GLY A 148 2.59 -9.56 16.34
CA GLY A 148 3.23 -10.85 16.08
C GLY A 148 4.15 -11.37 17.18
N LEU A 149 4.76 -10.48 17.98
CA LEU A 149 5.64 -10.87 19.08
C LEU A 149 4.87 -11.37 20.30
N PHE A 150 3.72 -10.76 20.59
CA PHE A 150 3.00 -10.95 21.84
C PHE A 150 1.74 -11.80 21.71
N LEU A 151 1.19 -11.92 20.50
CA LEU A 151 -0.10 -12.57 20.25
C LEU A 151 0.06 -13.80 19.35
N SER A 152 -0.83 -14.77 19.51
CA SER A 152 -0.96 -15.92 18.61
C SER A 152 -1.45 -15.49 17.22
N TYR A 153 -1.47 -16.43 16.26
CA TYR A 153 -2.02 -16.20 14.91
C TYR A 153 -3.37 -15.46 14.94
N VAL A 154 -4.32 -15.97 15.73
CA VAL A 154 -5.68 -15.42 15.85
C VAL A 154 -5.66 -14.03 16.48
N GLY A 155 -4.77 -13.79 17.45
CA GLY A 155 -4.65 -12.47 18.08
C GLY A 155 -4.14 -11.40 17.11
N VAL A 156 -3.14 -11.73 16.28
CA VAL A 156 -2.64 -10.80 15.24
C VAL A 156 -3.69 -10.50 14.19
N THR A 157 -4.40 -11.51 13.68
CA THR A 157 -5.50 -11.31 12.71
C THR A 157 -6.65 -10.51 13.32
N SER A 158 -6.95 -10.72 14.60
CA SER A 158 -7.96 -9.93 15.34
C SER A 158 -7.59 -8.46 15.46
N VAL A 159 -6.31 -8.12 15.70
CA VAL A 159 -5.85 -6.71 15.67
C VAL A 159 -6.09 -6.09 14.30
N GLY A 160 -5.78 -6.83 13.22
CA GLY A 160 -6.08 -6.40 11.84
C GLY A 160 -7.58 -6.17 11.60
N PHE A 161 -8.43 -7.06 12.12
CA PHE A 161 -9.89 -6.91 12.09
C PHE A 161 -10.35 -5.62 12.78
N PHE A 162 -9.94 -5.37 14.02
CA PHE A 162 -10.34 -4.16 14.74
C PHE A 162 -9.84 -2.89 14.04
N LEU A 163 -8.63 -2.90 13.49
CA LEU A 163 -8.08 -1.77 12.76
C LEU A 163 -8.91 -1.47 11.49
N ALA A 164 -9.25 -2.50 10.71
CA ALA A 164 -10.09 -2.38 9.52
C ALA A 164 -11.54 -1.98 9.86
N PHE A 165 -12.08 -2.50 10.96
CA PHE A 165 -13.42 -2.16 11.44
C PHE A 165 -13.50 -0.70 11.88
N ILE A 166 -12.56 -0.24 12.70
CA ILE A 166 -12.45 1.16 13.12
C ILE A 166 -12.32 2.08 11.90
N PHE A 167 -11.44 1.73 10.95
CA PHE A 167 -11.32 2.45 9.68
C PHE A 167 -12.67 2.55 8.95
N THR A 168 -13.41 1.44 8.85
CA THR A 168 -14.71 1.40 8.15
C THR A 168 -15.74 2.30 8.83
N ILE A 169 -15.80 2.32 10.15
CA ILE A 169 -16.69 3.22 10.91
C ILE A 169 -16.30 4.68 10.67
N PHE A 170 -15.02 5.03 10.75
CA PHE A 170 -14.56 6.39 10.47
C PHE A 170 -14.78 6.80 9.01
N ALA A 171 -14.73 5.87 8.06
CA ALA A 171 -15.02 6.13 6.66
C ALA A 171 -16.47 6.58 6.42
N LEU A 172 -17.42 6.20 7.29
CA LEU A 172 -18.82 6.66 7.21
C LEU A 172 -18.95 8.18 7.43
N PHE A 173 -18.06 8.77 8.23
CA PHE A 173 -18.05 10.19 8.57
C PHE A 173 -17.24 11.05 7.61
N LEU A 174 -16.58 10.46 6.61
CA LEU A 174 -15.86 11.23 5.60
C LEU A 174 -16.84 12.13 4.82
N PRO A 175 -16.51 13.41 4.57
CA PRO A 175 -17.20 14.19 3.55
C PRO A 175 -16.89 13.57 2.17
N GLU A 176 -17.72 13.90 1.18
CA GLU A 176 -17.45 13.51 -0.20
C GLU A 176 -16.44 14.48 -0.83
N SER A 177 -15.69 14.01 -1.84
CA SER A 177 -14.70 14.84 -2.52
C SER A 177 -15.35 16.02 -3.27
N PRO A 178 -14.74 17.22 -3.28
CA PRO A 178 -15.20 18.35 -4.09
C PRO A 178 -15.39 17.98 -5.58
N MET A 179 -14.46 17.17 -6.11
CA MET A 179 -14.49 16.74 -7.51
C MET A 179 -15.73 15.92 -7.87
N PHE A 180 -16.32 15.20 -6.91
CA PHE A 180 -17.56 14.47 -7.17
C PHE A 180 -18.73 15.42 -7.46
N TYR A 181 -18.85 16.51 -6.70
CA TYR A 181 -19.91 17.50 -6.91
C TYR A 181 -19.69 18.31 -8.20
N VAL A 182 -18.42 18.56 -8.56
CA VAL A 182 -18.05 19.16 -9.85
C VAL A 182 -18.53 18.28 -11.01
N LEU A 183 -18.28 16.97 -10.96
CA LEU A 183 -18.70 16.02 -12.00
C LEU A 183 -20.22 15.88 -12.11
N LYS A 184 -20.95 16.01 -11.01
CA LYS A 184 -22.43 16.06 -11.02
C LYS A 184 -23.02 17.38 -11.49
N GLY A 185 -22.22 18.44 -11.50
CA GLY A 185 -22.64 19.79 -11.83
C GLY A 185 -23.45 20.50 -10.74
N GLU A 186 -23.27 20.09 -9.48
CA GLU A 186 -23.90 20.73 -8.32
C GLU A 186 -22.99 21.84 -7.76
N ASP A 187 -22.92 22.97 -8.46
CA ASP A 187 -21.95 24.04 -8.17
C ASP A 187 -22.13 24.66 -6.76
N ALA A 188 -23.35 24.64 -6.21
CA ALA A 188 -23.63 25.07 -4.82
C ALA A 188 -23.00 24.15 -3.76
N SER A 189 -23.03 22.82 -4.00
CA SER A 189 -22.41 21.82 -3.12
C SER A 189 -20.89 21.91 -3.18
N VAL A 190 -20.32 22.19 -4.36
CA VAL A 190 -18.88 22.43 -4.56
C VAL A 190 -18.41 23.62 -3.71
N ARG A 191 -19.11 24.76 -3.81
CA ARG A 191 -18.79 25.97 -3.04
C ARG A 191 -18.81 25.68 -1.54
N LYS A 192 -19.86 25.01 -1.04
CA LYS A 192 -19.98 24.67 0.38
C LYS A 192 -18.82 23.79 0.88
N VAL A 193 -18.48 22.73 0.14
CA VAL A 193 -17.36 21.85 0.53
C VAL A 193 -16.02 22.57 0.47
N LEU A 194 -15.80 23.44 -0.52
CA LEU A 194 -14.56 24.22 -0.61
C LEU A 194 -14.46 25.30 0.47
N GLU A 195 -15.59 25.91 0.87
CA GLU A 195 -15.66 26.80 2.04
C GLU A 195 -15.32 26.05 3.33
N ASP A 196 -15.90 24.86 3.54
CA ASP A 196 -15.59 23.98 4.68
C ASP A 196 -14.12 23.55 4.71
N LEU A 197 -13.49 23.42 3.54
CA LEU A 197 -12.06 23.11 3.39
C LEU A 197 -11.15 24.35 3.47
N GLY A 198 -11.71 25.56 3.58
CA GLY A 198 -10.95 26.81 3.62
C GLY A 198 -10.30 27.21 2.29
N ARG A 199 -10.85 26.77 1.15
CA ARG A 199 -10.33 26.99 -0.21
C ARG A 199 -11.35 27.65 -1.16
N PRO A 200 -11.94 28.81 -0.82
CA PRO A 200 -12.97 29.43 -1.64
C PRO A 200 -12.45 29.93 -3.01
N ASN A 201 -11.14 30.17 -3.16
CA ASN A 201 -10.54 30.71 -4.39
C ASN A 201 -10.38 29.66 -5.51
N ASP A 202 -10.45 28.37 -5.17
CA ASP A 202 -10.18 27.28 -6.12
C ASP A 202 -11.45 26.85 -6.89
N ILE A 203 -12.58 27.51 -6.63
CA ILE A 203 -13.90 27.21 -7.22
C ILE A 203 -13.86 27.31 -8.75
N ASP A 204 -13.36 28.43 -9.28
CA ASP A 204 -13.38 28.70 -10.72
C ASP A 204 -12.41 27.79 -11.49
N GLU A 205 -11.29 27.42 -10.86
CA GLU A 205 -10.29 26.51 -11.42
C GLU A 205 -10.85 25.06 -11.49
N MET A 206 -11.50 24.58 -10.43
CA MET A 206 -12.17 23.27 -10.41
C MET A 206 -13.38 23.20 -11.35
N ILE A 207 -14.15 24.29 -11.50
CA ILE A 207 -15.26 24.34 -12.46
C ILE A 207 -14.72 24.34 -13.90
N THR A 208 -13.53 24.91 -14.15
CA THR A 208 -12.90 24.87 -15.48
C THR A 208 -12.44 23.45 -15.83
N SER A 209 -11.87 22.70 -14.88
CA SER A 209 -11.46 21.30 -15.09
C SER A 209 -12.63 20.36 -15.44
N LYS A 210 -13.86 20.72 -15.04
CA LYS A 210 -15.13 20.05 -15.41
C LYS A 210 -15.33 19.94 -16.93
N LYS A 211 -14.99 20.99 -17.69
CA LYS A 211 -15.20 21.05 -19.14
C LYS A 211 -14.27 20.09 -19.90
N GLU A 212 -13.08 19.86 -19.38
CA GLU A 212 -12.12 18.90 -19.94
C GLU A 212 -12.54 17.46 -19.63
N PHE A 213 -13.00 17.20 -18.40
CA PHE A 213 -13.40 15.86 -17.95
C PHE A 213 -14.72 15.38 -18.59
N ILE A 214 -15.71 16.26 -18.80
CA ILE A 214 -17.00 15.89 -19.45
C ILE A 214 -16.82 15.60 -20.95
N ASN A 215 -15.83 16.21 -21.61
CA ASN A 215 -15.49 15.94 -23.01
C ASN A 215 -14.66 14.65 -23.21
N SER A 216 -14.18 14.06 -22.11
CA SER A 216 -13.51 12.76 -22.09
C SER A 216 -14.57 11.66 -21.91
N THR A 217 -14.43 10.55 -22.63
CA THR A 217 -15.30 9.38 -22.47
C THR A 217 -14.40 8.24 -22.05
N ALA A 218 -14.77 7.42 -21.06
CA ALA A 218 -13.88 6.34 -20.59
C ALA A 218 -13.29 5.48 -21.73
N LYS A 219 -14.07 5.15 -22.77
CA LYS A 219 -13.57 4.44 -23.97
C LYS A 219 -12.55 5.23 -24.79
N LYS A 220 -12.74 6.55 -24.90
CA LYS A 220 -11.82 7.48 -25.57
C LYS A 220 -10.53 7.62 -24.76
N ASP A 221 -10.62 7.72 -23.43
CA ASP A 221 -9.48 7.86 -22.52
C ASP A 221 -8.57 6.63 -22.55
N TRP A 222 -9.16 5.42 -22.48
CA TRP A 222 -8.40 4.17 -22.60
C TRP A 222 -7.72 4.04 -23.97
N LYS A 223 -8.38 4.49 -25.04
CA LYS A 223 -7.79 4.47 -26.38
C LYS A 223 -6.66 5.48 -26.51
N GLU A 224 -6.84 6.70 -26.00
CA GLU A 224 -5.84 7.77 -26.02
C GLU A 224 -4.59 7.41 -25.21
N LEU A 225 -4.73 6.69 -24.10
CA LEU A 225 -3.60 6.22 -23.28
C LEU A 225 -2.60 5.37 -24.08
N PHE A 226 -3.10 4.51 -24.97
CA PHE A 226 -2.28 3.60 -25.79
C PHE A 226 -1.98 4.11 -27.20
N THR A 227 -2.80 5.02 -27.72
CA THR A 227 -2.68 5.51 -29.11
C THR A 227 -1.78 6.76 -29.19
N ASP A 228 -1.85 7.65 -28.19
CA ASP A 228 -1.03 8.85 -28.16
C ASP A 228 0.45 8.51 -27.85
N ALA A 229 1.36 9.09 -28.62
CA ALA A 229 2.79 8.86 -28.48
C ALA A 229 3.35 9.36 -27.14
N ASP A 230 2.83 10.45 -26.60
CA ASP A 230 3.33 11.03 -25.35
C ASP A 230 2.75 10.30 -24.12
N ASN A 231 1.46 9.93 -24.16
CA ASN A 231 0.87 9.07 -23.13
C ASN A 231 1.54 7.70 -23.09
N ARG A 232 1.86 7.11 -24.26
CA ARG A 232 2.57 5.82 -24.31
C ARG A 232 3.97 5.89 -23.70
N LYS A 233 4.72 6.99 -23.92
CA LYS A 233 6.03 7.20 -23.28
C LYS A 233 5.88 7.28 -21.76
N SER A 234 4.95 8.11 -21.26
CA SER A 234 4.66 8.24 -19.82
C SER A 234 4.24 6.91 -19.20
N LEU A 235 3.34 6.17 -19.86
CA LEU A 235 2.89 4.85 -19.44
C LEU A 235 4.04 3.86 -19.37
N THR A 236 4.91 3.83 -20.38
CA THR A 236 6.09 2.95 -20.41
C THR A 236 7.03 3.27 -19.24
N ILE A 237 7.33 4.55 -18.99
CA ILE A 237 8.19 4.97 -17.87
C ILE A 237 7.58 4.54 -16.53
N LEU A 238 6.28 4.74 -16.35
CA LEU A 238 5.60 4.38 -15.10
C LEU A 238 5.53 2.86 -14.89
N ILE A 239 5.18 2.08 -15.92
CA ILE A 239 5.13 0.61 -15.83
C ILE A 239 6.50 0.05 -15.51
N VAL A 240 7.52 0.43 -16.30
CA VAL A 240 8.89 -0.05 -16.12
C VAL A 240 9.43 0.36 -14.75
N GLY A 241 9.21 1.61 -14.33
CA GLY A 241 9.61 2.10 -13.02
C GLY A 241 8.95 1.34 -11.86
N ASN A 242 7.66 1.02 -11.96
CA ASN A 242 6.97 0.23 -10.93
C ASN A 242 7.43 -1.23 -10.90
N ILE A 243 7.72 -1.84 -12.06
CA ILE A 243 8.30 -3.18 -12.12
C ILE A 243 9.65 -3.20 -11.40
N PHE A 244 10.53 -2.23 -11.66
CA PHE A 244 11.81 -2.14 -10.96
C PHE A 244 11.65 -1.95 -9.44
N LEU A 245 10.69 -1.12 -9.02
CA LEU A 245 10.37 -0.90 -7.62
C LEU A 245 9.92 -2.21 -6.94
N GLN A 246 9.09 -3.01 -7.59
CA GLN A 246 8.60 -4.27 -7.03
C GLN A 246 9.66 -5.38 -7.06
N CYS A 247 10.49 -5.46 -8.10
CA CYS A 247 11.53 -6.49 -8.20
C CYS A 247 12.64 -6.32 -7.15
N LEU A 248 13.17 -5.10 -6.97
CA LEU A 248 14.26 -4.85 -6.01
C LEU A 248 13.75 -4.47 -4.62
N GLY A 249 12.64 -3.73 -4.54
CA GLY A 249 12.14 -3.17 -3.28
C GLY A 249 11.41 -4.18 -2.40
N ILE A 250 10.82 -5.23 -2.96
CA ILE A 250 10.05 -6.21 -2.18
C ILE A 250 10.97 -7.19 -1.41
N ILE A 251 12.13 -7.53 -1.98
CA ILE A 251 13.00 -8.60 -1.46
C ILE A 251 13.50 -8.29 -0.03
N PRO A 252 14.07 -7.09 0.27
CA PRO A 252 14.50 -6.78 1.63
C PRO A 252 13.34 -6.84 2.64
N SER A 253 12.13 -6.44 2.24
CA SER A 253 10.96 -6.46 3.13
C SER A 253 10.54 -7.89 3.53
N ALA A 254 10.73 -8.87 2.64
CA ALA A 254 10.50 -10.28 2.92
C ALA A 254 11.62 -10.87 3.82
N LEU A 255 12.88 -10.55 3.52
CA LEU A 255 14.05 -11.03 4.26
C LEU A 255 14.09 -10.56 5.71
N ILE A 256 13.50 -9.40 6.03
CA ILE A 256 13.37 -8.91 7.41
C ILE A 256 12.69 -9.95 8.32
N GLY A 257 11.72 -10.69 7.81
CA GLY A 257 11.13 -11.80 8.55
C GLY A 257 12.13 -12.94 8.77
N GLU A 258 12.84 -13.35 7.72
CA GLU A 258 13.60 -14.60 7.73
C GLU A 258 14.97 -14.48 8.40
N MET A 259 15.59 -13.30 8.39
CA MET A 259 17.00 -13.13 8.78
C MET A 259 17.22 -12.92 10.30
N PHE A 260 16.22 -12.50 11.06
CA PHE A 260 16.39 -12.21 12.48
C PHE A 260 15.96 -13.38 13.39
N LYS A 261 16.74 -13.62 14.46
CA LYS A 261 16.37 -14.55 15.55
C LYS A 261 15.07 -14.11 16.22
N THR A 262 14.23 -15.07 16.64
CA THR A 262 12.86 -14.84 17.15
C THR A 262 12.78 -13.81 18.28
N ASN A 263 13.80 -13.76 19.15
CA ASN A 263 13.88 -12.85 20.29
C ASN A 263 14.17 -11.37 19.92
N VAL A 264 14.80 -11.10 18.77
CA VAL A 264 15.15 -9.75 18.32
C VAL A 264 14.46 -9.35 17.00
N ARG A 265 13.73 -10.28 16.38
CA ARG A 265 13.08 -10.10 15.07
C ARG A 265 12.22 -8.87 14.97
N SER A 266 11.29 -8.66 15.89
CA SER A 266 10.41 -7.48 15.82
C SER A 266 11.16 -6.16 16.02
N LYS A 267 12.18 -6.14 16.89
CA LYS A 267 13.02 -4.95 17.13
C LYS A 267 13.89 -4.63 15.90
N GLY A 268 14.57 -5.64 15.34
CA GLY A 268 15.38 -5.49 14.13
C GLY A 268 14.55 -5.10 12.91
N SER A 269 13.35 -5.67 12.78
CA SER A 269 12.39 -5.34 11.71
C SER A 269 11.93 -3.89 11.81
N ALA A 270 11.58 -3.41 13.01
CA ALA A 270 11.15 -2.03 13.22
C ALA A 270 12.26 -1.03 12.85
N VAL A 271 13.52 -1.30 13.23
CA VAL A 271 14.66 -0.46 12.86
C VAL A 271 14.89 -0.47 11.35
N ALA A 272 14.89 -1.65 10.72
CA ALA A 272 15.07 -1.78 9.27
C ALA A 272 14.01 -0.99 8.50
N ILE A 273 12.73 -1.19 8.83
CA ILE A 273 11.62 -0.50 8.18
C ILE A 273 11.73 1.01 8.41
N THR A 274 11.96 1.46 9.65
CA THR A 274 12.08 2.90 9.96
C THR A 274 13.21 3.55 9.16
N SER A 275 14.36 2.87 9.02
CA SER A 275 15.47 3.36 8.21
C SER A 275 15.08 3.55 6.73
N SER A 276 14.34 2.61 6.13
CA SER A 276 13.85 2.73 4.76
C SER A 276 12.97 3.96 4.55
N TRP A 277 12.09 4.28 5.52
CA TRP A 277 11.22 5.46 5.43
C TRP A 277 11.94 6.78 5.66
N VAL A 278 12.95 6.81 6.54
CA VAL A 278 13.80 8.00 6.72
C VAL A 278 14.56 8.31 5.42
N PHE A 279 15.18 7.30 4.80
CA PHE A 279 15.82 7.47 3.50
C PHE A 279 14.82 7.85 2.41
N GLY A 280 13.63 7.22 2.39
CA GLY A 280 12.55 7.58 1.47
C GLY A 280 12.12 9.04 1.60
N PHE A 281 12.00 9.56 2.82
CA PHE A 281 11.70 10.95 3.10
C PHE A 281 12.79 11.87 2.56
N LEU A 282 14.06 11.63 2.93
CA LEU A 282 15.20 12.43 2.50
C LEU A 282 15.28 12.49 0.98
N VAL A 283 15.21 11.34 0.31
CA VAL A 283 15.25 11.25 -1.15
C VAL A 283 14.08 12.03 -1.76
N THR A 284 12.86 11.83 -1.27
CA THR A 284 11.67 12.52 -1.83
C THR A 284 11.75 14.03 -1.65
N THR A 285 12.20 14.52 -0.49
CA THR A 285 12.37 15.95 -0.24
C THR A 285 13.50 16.56 -1.06
N ALA A 286 14.61 15.84 -1.22
CA ALA A 286 15.77 16.31 -1.97
C ALA A 286 15.55 16.18 -3.48
N PHE A 287 14.65 15.32 -3.95
CA PHE A 287 14.45 15.02 -5.37
C PHE A 287 14.16 16.27 -6.20
N GLY A 288 13.24 17.13 -5.73
CA GLY A 288 12.90 18.38 -6.42
C GLY A 288 14.12 19.30 -6.53
N SER A 289 14.76 19.61 -5.40
CA SER A 289 15.95 20.45 -5.37
C SER A 289 17.12 19.88 -6.18
N LEU A 290 17.30 18.55 -6.19
CA LEU A 290 18.35 17.89 -6.96
C LEU A 290 18.08 17.98 -8.46
N ILE A 291 16.84 17.79 -8.92
CA ILE A 291 16.50 17.95 -10.34
C ILE A 291 16.83 19.35 -10.82
N ASP A 292 16.52 20.38 -10.03
CA ASP A 292 16.75 21.77 -10.42
C ASP A 292 18.25 22.11 -10.53
N ILE A 293 19.11 21.44 -9.75
CA ILE A 293 20.56 21.71 -9.71
C ILE A 293 21.32 20.86 -10.75
N ILE A 294 21.07 19.55 -10.82
CA ILE A 294 21.88 18.60 -11.59
C ILE A 294 21.16 17.99 -12.80
N GLY A 295 19.85 18.26 -12.95
CA GLY A 295 19.03 17.73 -14.03
C GLY A 295 18.57 16.28 -13.79
N ALA A 296 17.39 15.95 -14.31
CA ALA A 296 16.75 14.65 -14.11
C ALA A 296 17.61 13.47 -14.60
N HIS A 297 18.24 13.58 -15.76
CA HIS A 297 19.02 12.48 -16.34
C HIS A 297 20.21 12.06 -15.46
N VAL A 298 20.93 13.01 -14.87
CA VAL A 298 22.08 12.72 -14.00
C VAL A 298 21.61 12.05 -12.71
N LEU A 299 20.49 12.53 -12.16
CA LEU A 299 19.89 11.97 -10.95
C LEU A 299 19.44 10.51 -11.16
N PHE A 300 18.85 10.18 -12.31
CA PHE A 300 18.50 8.79 -12.65
C PHE A 300 19.73 7.88 -12.81
N TRP A 301 20.83 8.37 -13.39
CA TRP A 301 22.09 7.63 -13.44
C TRP A 301 22.66 7.35 -12.05
N PHE A 302 22.57 8.31 -11.13
CA PHE A 302 22.97 8.13 -9.74
C PHE A 302 22.20 7.00 -9.05
N PHE A 303 20.86 6.97 -9.19
CA PHE A 303 20.04 5.88 -8.64
C PHE A 303 20.31 4.53 -9.31
N SER A 304 20.64 4.52 -10.61
CA SER A 304 21.04 3.31 -11.34
C SER A 304 22.35 2.72 -10.77
N CYS A 305 23.36 3.56 -10.54
CA CYS A 305 24.60 3.15 -9.86
C CYS A 305 24.33 2.62 -8.45
N SER A 306 23.49 3.29 -7.66
CA SER A 306 23.10 2.81 -6.33
C SER A 306 22.43 1.44 -6.38
N SER A 307 21.59 1.20 -7.39
CA SER A 307 20.92 -0.09 -7.59
C SER A 307 21.92 -1.19 -7.99
N ALA A 308 22.90 -0.88 -8.84
CA ALA A 308 23.97 -1.81 -9.18
C ALA A 308 24.84 -2.19 -7.96
N LEU A 309 25.14 -1.23 -7.08
CA LEU A 309 25.83 -1.50 -5.81
C LEU A 309 24.99 -2.41 -4.89
N ALA A 310 23.67 -2.24 -4.87
CA ALA A 310 22.77 -3.10 -4.10
C ALA A 310 22.79 -4.57 -4.59
N VAL A 311 22.97 -4.80 -5.89
CA VAL A 311 23.14 -6.15 -6.45
C VAL A 311 24.43 -6.80 -5.94
N ILE A 312 25.54 -6.06 -5.96
CA ILE A 312 26.83 -6.53 -5.44
C ILE A 312 26.72 -6.85 -3.94
N PHE A 313 26.09 -5.95 -3.16
CA PHE A 313 25.86 -6.17 -1.74
C PHE A 313 25.01 -7.42 -1.48
N THR A 314 23.94 -7.61 -2.26
CA THR A 314 23.06 -8.79 -2.16
C THR A 314 23.84 -10.07 -2.43
N HIS A 315 24.67 -10.09 -3.47
CA HIS A 315 25.47 -11.27 -3.81
C HIS A 315 26.50 -11.65 -2.73
N ILE A 316 27.07 -10.66 -2.04
CA ILE A 316 28.11 -10.90 -1.01
C ILE A 316 27.49 -11.22 0.36
N TYR A 317 26.41 -10.54 0.75
CA TYR A 317 25.93 -10.52 2.14
C TYR A 317 24.61 -11.24 2.41
N ILE A 318 23.80 -11.53 1.38
CA ILE A 318 22.54 -12.27 1.55
C ILE A 318 22.84 -13.76 1.35
N PRO A 319 22.82 -14.58 2.42
CA PRO A 319 23.03 -16.01 2.28
C PRO A 319 21.83 -16.66 1.59
N GLU A 320 22.08 -17.67 0.76
CA GLU A 320 21.01 -18.47 0.16
C GLU A 320 20.21 -19.18 1.27
N THR A 321 18.94 -18.81 1.43
CA THR A 321 18.01 -19.33 2.44
C THR A 321 17.30 -20.61 2.01
N LYS A 322 17.41 -20.99 0.73
CA LYS A 322 16.70 -22.14 0.16
C LYS A 322 17.18 -23.46 0.79
N GLY A 323 16.24 -24.19 1.40
CA GLY A 323 16.47 -25.54 1.94
C GLY A 323 17.24 -25.59 3.26
N LYS A 324 17.47 -24.46 3.93
CA LYS A 324 18.12 -24.39 5.25
C LYS A 324 17.07 -24.16 6.34
N SER A 325 17.24 -24.83 7.48
CA SER A 325 16.41 -24.58 8.65
C SER A 325 16.64 -23.17 9.22
N LEU A 326 15.64 -22.61 9.91
CA LEU A 326 15.76 -21.30 10.59
C LEU A 326 16.98 -21.22 11.51
N LEU A 327 17.38 -22.33 12.14
CA LEU A 327 18.58 -22.42 12.99
C LEU A 327 19.87 -22.42 12.16
N GLU A 328 19.94 -23.11 11.03
CA GLU A 328 21.12 -23.09 10.14
C GLU A 328 21.35 -21.71 9.51
N ILE A 329 20.28 -21.02 9.09
CA ILE A 329 20.37 -19.63 8.58
C ILE A 329 20.92 -18.69 9.67
N GLN A 330 20.53 -18.91 10.92
CA GLN A 330 20.99 -18.12 12.08
C GLN A 330 22.41 -18.48 12.55
N THR A 331 22.91 -19.67 12.24
CA THR A 331 24.23 -20.18 12.65
C THR A 331 25.31 -19.92 11.61
N PHE A 332 24.92 -19.69 10.34
CA PHE A 332 25.81 -19.33 9.23
C PHE A 332 26.56 -17.98 9.41
N LYS A 333 26.36 -17.28 10.54
CA LYS A 333 27.00 -16.00 10.90
C LYS A 333 27.75 -16.02 12.23
N THR A 334 27.99 -17.19 12.81
CA THR A 334 29.06 -17.39 13.81
C THR A 334 30.25 -18.03 13.13
#